data_AF-A0A0E2YXQ5-F1
#
_entry.id   AF-A0A0E2YXQ5-F1
#
_cell.length_a   1.000
_cell.length_b   1.000
_cell.length_c   1.000
_cell.angle_alpha   90.00
_cell.angle_beta   90.00
_cell.angle_gamma   90.00
#
_symmetry.space_group_name_H-M   'P 1'
#
loop_
_entity.id
_entity.type
_entity.pdbx_description
1 polymer ?
#
loop_
_entity_poly.entity_id
_entity_poly.type
_entity_poly.pdbx_seq_one_letter_code
_entity_poly.pdbx_strand_id
1 'polypeptide(L)'
;TYGAGLLRYLQQFDVEILEVTSPDKMDRRKKTAYEIIDAENAAHAAFAGIRTVTPKTRDGMVESLRVLKVCRKTAIAARRIALQMIQMNIMSAPESIREPLRALTRMQLIRTLVTWRPDLGGYRNISTAYKIALKSLARRYLELHDEIADRDVMISAIV
;
A
#
# COMPACT_ATOMS: atom_id res chain seq x y z
N THR A 1 4.56 4.88 13.04
CA THR A 1 5.56 4.27 13.94
C THR A 1 5.10 4.44 15.36
N TYR A 2 5.34 3.43 16.18
CA TYR A 2 4.88 3.33 17.56
C TYR A 2 5.37 4.49 18.46
N GLY A 3 6.49 5.15 18.15
CA GLY A 3 7.03 6.27 18.95
C GLY A 3 6.49 7.67 18.64
N ALA A 4 5.62 7.87 17.65
CA ALA A 4 5.20 9.22 17.23
C ALA A 4 4.29 9.94 18.25
N GLY A 5 3.53 9.19 19.06
CA GLY A 5 2.74 9.76 20.16
C GLY A 5 3.62 10.26 21.29
N LEU A 6 4.56 9.42 21.73
CA LEU A 6 5.53 9.75 22.77
C LEU A 6 6.42 10.93 22.37
N LEU A 7 6.88 10.95 21.11
CA LEU A 7 7.65 12.07 20.55
C LEU A 7 6.91 13.40 20.74
N ARG A 8 5.65 13.48 20.30
CA ARG A 8 4.84 14.71 20.40
C ARG A 8 4.60 15.13 21.84
N TYR A 9 4.31 14.17 22.72
CA TYR A 9 4.10 14.44 24.14
C TYR A 9 5.37 15.03 24.77
N LEU A 10 6.53 14.39 24.58
CA LEU A 10 7.79 14.86 25.15
C LEU A 10 8.25 16.20 24.55
N GLN A 11 7.99 16.46 23.27
CA GLN A 11 8.23 17.77 22.64
C GLN A 11 7.41 18.90 23.28
N GLN A 12 6.20 18.62 23.80
CA GLN A 12 5.41 19.64 24.51
C GLN A 12 6.03 20.07 25.84
N PHE A 13 6.93 19.26 26.41
CA PHE A 13 7.64 19.55 27.66
C PHE A 13 9.11 19.94 27.42
N ASP A 14 9.46 20.30 26.18
CA ASP A 14 10.82 20.73 25.79
C ASP A 14 11.92 19.71 26.11
N VAL A 15 11.54 18.41 26.09
CA VAL A 15 12.49 17.31 26.30
C VAL A 15 13.22 17.04 25.00
N GLU A 16 14.56 16.99 25.06
CA GLU A 16 15.39 16.60 23.92
C GLU A 16 15.16 15.14 23.55
N ILE A 17 14.92 14.86 22.26
CA ILE A 17 14.62 13.52 21.76
C ILE A 17 15.54 13.21 20.60
N LEU A 18 16.18 12.04 20.67
CA LEU A 18 17.08 11.53 19.65
C LEU A 18 16.46 10.29 19.00
N GLU A 19 16.34 10.27 17.68
CA GLU A 19 15.99 9.08 16.92
C GLU A 19 17.28 8.38 16.49
N VAL A 20 17.46 7.12 16.87
CA VAL A 20 18.63 6.33 16.47
C VAL A 20 18.32 5.65 15.14
N THR A 21 19.11 5.97 14.12
CA THR A 21 18.97 5.34 12.80
C THR A 21 19.49 3.91 12.80
N SER A 22 18.89 3.05 11.97
CA SER A 22 19.28 1.63 11.91
C SER A 22 20.78 1.48 11.60
N PRO A 23 21.45 0.44 12.15
CA PRO A 23 22.83 0.11 11.78
C PRO A 23 22.97 -0.13 10.27
N ASP A 24 24.20 -0.02 9.77
CA ASP A 24 24.49 -0.35 8.38
C ASP A 24 24.03 -1.77 8.04
N LYS A 25 23.55 -1.98 6.80
CA LYS A 25 22.95 -3.23 6.33
C LYS A 25 23.90 -4.42 6.47
N MET A 26 25.21 -4.19 6.46
CA MET A 26 26.25 -5.21 6.64
C MET A 26 26.32 -5.72 8.08
N ASP A 27 26.14 -4.86 9.09
CA ASP A 27 26.16 -5.25 10.50
C ASP A 27 24.89 -6.01 10.91
N ARG A 28 23.75 -5.65 10.31
CA ARG A 28 22.47 -6.31 10.54
C ARG A 28 22.46 -7.78 10.08
N ARG A 29 23.20 -8.12 9.02
CA ARG A 29 23.30 -9.51 8.51
C ARG A 29 24.10 -10.43 9.42
N LYS A 30 24.98 -9.90 10.26
CA LYS A 30 25.86 -10.68 11.15
C LYS A 30 25.20 -11.08 12.47
N LYS A 31 24.04 -10.51 12.82
CA LYS A 31 23.37 -10.75 14.11
C LYS A 31 21.98 -11.31 13.89
N THR A 32 21.77 -12.53 14.36
CA THR A 32 20.44 -13.16 14.48
C THR A 32 19.63 -12.34 15.48
N ALA A 33 18.50 -11.80 15.04
CA ALA A 33 17.77 -10.73 15.73
C ALA A 33 17.19 -11.18 17.08
N TYR A 34 17.58 -10.49 18.15
CA TYR A 34 16.83 -10.42 19.41
C TYR A 34 16.46 -8.96 19.65
N GLU A 35 15.17 -8.65 19.78
CA GLU A 35 14.66 -7.28 19.94
C GLU A 35 15.29 -6.54 21.14
N ILE A 36 15.64 -7.26 22.20
CA ILE A 36 16.34 -6.74 23.40
C ILE A 36 17.71 -6.18 23.04
N ILE A 37 18.48 -6.91 22.23
CA ILE A 37 19.83 -6.49 21.81
C ILE A 37 19.75 -5.23 20.92
N ASP A 38 18.70 -5.09 20.11
CA ASP A 38 18.51 -3.89 19.29
C ASP A 38 18.19 -2.66 20.16
N ALA A 39 17.37 -2.83 21.21
CA ALA A 39 17.06 -1.78 22.17
C ALA A 39 18.30 -1.31 22.95
N GLU A 40 19.13 -2.23 23.46
CA GLU A 40 20.38 -1.91 24.16
C GLU A 40 21.37 -1.17 23.25
N ASN A 41 21.54 -1.65 22.01
CA ASN A 41 22.42 -1.00 21.04
C ASN A 41 21.92 0.40 20.65
N ALA A 42 20.60 0.59 20.58
CA ALA A 42 20.01 1.90 20.35
C ALA A 42 20.28 2.83 21.54
N ALA A 43 20.12 2.37 22.78
CA ALA A 43 20.42 3.15 23.98
C ALA A 43 21.91 3.57 24.04
N HIS A 44 22.84 2.66 23.76
CA HIS A 44 24.27 2.98 23.70
C HIS A 44 24.60 3.97 22.58
N ALA A 45 23.98 3.82 21.42
CA ALA A 45 24.16 4.74 20.30
C ALA A 45 23.64 6.14 20.63
N ALA A 46 22.48 6.24 21.27
CA ALA A 46 21.91 7.50 21.76
C ALA A 46 22.84 8.17 22.79
N PHE A 47 23.32 7.41 23.78
CA PHE A 47 24.25 7.90 24.79
C PHE A 47 25.57 8.41 24.19
N ALA A 48 26.09 7.71 23.18
CA ALA A 48 27.33 8.10 22.49
C ALA A 48 27.11 9.20 21.43
N GLY A 49 25.88 9.66 21.18
CA GLY A 49 25.55 10.59 20.10
C GLY A 49 25.73 10.01 18.69
N ILE A 50 25.99 8.71 18.56
CA ILE A 50 26.30 8.05 17.29
C ILE A 50 24.99 7.66 16.59
N ARG A 51 24.86 8.01 15.30
CA ARG A 51 23.65 7.71 14.48
C ARG A 51 22.36 8.33 15.02
N THR A 52 22.47 9.35 15.86
CA THR A 52 21.34 10.12 16.35
C THR A 52 20.92 11.15 15.30
N VAL A 53 19.63 11.29 15.09
CA VAL A 53 19.04 12.34 14.27
C VAL A 53 17.91 13.01 15.05
N THR A 54 17.71 14.31 14.83
CA THR A 54 16.51 14.97 15.32
C THR A 54 15.30 14.31 14.64
N PRO A 55 14.38 13.71 15.39
CA PRO A 55 13.21 13.07 14.82
C PRO A 55 12.42 14.08 14.00
N LYS A 56 12.05 13.71 12.78
CA LYS A 56 11.28 14.59 11.90
C LYS A 56 9.98 14.98 12.60
N THR A 57 9.74 16.28 12.75
CA THR A 57 8.47 16.82 13.21
C THR A 57 7.36 16.29 12.30
N ARG A 58 6.39 15.61 12.92
CA ARG A 58 5.21 15.03 12.27
C ARG A 58 4.00 15.88 12.57
N ASP A 59 4.11 17.15 12.22
CA ASP A 59 3.12 18.18 12.48
C ASP A 59 2.57 18.77 11.18
N GLY A 60 1.38 19.37 11.32
CA GLY A 60 0.71 20.12 10.28
C GLY A 60 0.64 19.43 8.91
N MET A 61 0.98 20.18 7.87
CA MET A 61 0.87 19.75 6.47
C MET A 61 1.84 18.63 6.10
N VAL A 62 2.98 18.50 6.79
CA VAL A 62 3.98 17.45 6.51
C VAL A 62 3.42 16.08 6.86
N GLU A 63 2.73 15.96 8.00
CA GLU A 63 2.09 14.71 8.40
C GLU A 63 0.86 14.40 7.53
N SER A 64 0.06 15.40 7.17
CA SER A 64 -1.04 15.25 6.22
C SER A 64 -0.54 14.71 4.87
N LEU A 65 0.54 15.30 4.32
CA LEU A 65 1.17 14.84 3.09
C LEU A 65 1.68 13.40 3.20
N ARG A 66 2.30 13.04 4.33
CA ARG A 66 2.80 11.69 4.58
C ARG A 66 1.65 10.68 4.58
N VAL A 67 0.55 10.97 5.28
CA VAL A 67 -0.63 10.10 5.37
C VAL A 67 -1.24 9.88 3.98
N LEU A 68 -1.46 10.95 3.21
CA LEU A 68 -2.01 10.88 1.86
C LEU A 68 -1.09 10.10 0.91
N LYS A 69 0.23 10.34 0.95
CA LYS A 69 1.20 9.58 0.14
C LYS A 69 1.22 8.09 0.48
N VAL A 70 1.11 7.73 1.76
CA VAL A 70 1.04 6.32 2.18
C VAL A 70 -0.25 5.67 1.66
N CYS A 71 -1.40 6.31 1.85
CA CYS A 71 -2.69 5.83 1.35
C CYS A 71 -2.69 5.65 -0.17
N ARG A 72 -2.17 6.63 -0.92
CA ARG A 72 -1.99 6.53 -2.36
C ARG A 72 -1.11 5.34 -2.75
N LYS A 73 0.02 5.15 -2.06
CA LYS A 73 0.95 4.04 -2.33
C LYS A 73 0.26 2.68 -2.13
N THR A 74 -0.53 2.53 -1.08
CA THR A 74 -1.30 1.30 -0.84
C THR A 74 -2.36 1.06 -1.91
N ALA A 75 -3.07 2.11 -2.34
CA ALA A 75 -4.04 2.02 -3.42
C ALA A 75 -3.40 1.60 -4.75
N ILE A 76 -2.23 2.16 -5.09
CA ILE A 76 -1.47 1.76 -6.29
C ILE A 76 -1.11 0.27 -6.25
N ALA A 77 -0.62 -0.22 -5.10
CA ALA A 77 -0.26 -1.62 -4.92
C ALA A 77 -1.49 -2.53 -5.07
N ALA A 78 -2.61 -2.18 -4.42
CA ALA A 78 -3.86 -2.91 -4.53
C ALA A 78 -4.40 -2.93 -5.98
N ARG A 79 -4.31 -1.79 -6.71
CA ARG A 79 -4.76 -1.68 -8.10
C ARG A 79 -3.94 -2.57 -9.02
N ARG A 80 -2.62 -2.64 -8.78
CA ARG A 80 -1.72 -3.55 -9.49
C ARG A 80 -2.09 -5.01 -9.24
N ILE A 81 -2.35 -5.39 -7.99
CA ILE A 81 -2.76 -6.75 -7.62
C ILE A 81 -4.10 -7.10 -8.29
N ALA A 82 -5.08 -6.20 -8.27
CA ALA A 82 -6.37 -6.41 -8.93
C ALA A 82 -6.19 -6.67 -10.44
N LEU A 83 -5.38 -5.85 -11.12
CA LEU A 83 -5.08 -6.04 -12.54
C LEU A 83 -4.40 -7.37 -12.83
N GLN A 84 -3.40 -7.74 -12.03
CA GLN A 84 -2.71 -9.02 -12.17
C GLN A 84 -3.69 -10.18 -12.00
N MET A 85 -4.57 -10.11 -11.00
CA MET A 85 -5.56 -11.15 -10.73
C MET A 85 -6.56 -11.28 -11.88
N ILE A 86 -6.98 -10.18 -12.51
CA ILE A 86 -7.82 -10.20 -13.72
C ILE A 86 -7.11 -10.94 -14.85
N GLN A 87 -5.85 -10.59 -15.13
CA GLN A 87 -5.08 -11.23 -16.19
C GLN A 87 -4.91 -12.73 -15.96
N MET A 88 -4.54 -13.13 -14.74
CA MET A 88 -4.39 -14.54 -14.36
C MET A 88 -5.71 -15.30 -14.52
N ASN A 89 -6.83 -14.73 -14.08
CA ASN A 89 -8.14 -15.37 -14.23
C ASN A 89 -8.55 -15.51 -15.70
N ILE A 90 -8.29 -14.51 -16.56
CA ILE A 90 -8.58 -14.59 -18.00
C ILE A 90 -7.74 -15.70 -18.66
N MET A 91 -6.48 -15.84 -18.27
CA MET A 91 -5.59 -16.90 -18.77
C MET A 91 -6.03 -18.32 -18.35
N SER A 92 -6.76 -18.46 -17.23
CA SER A 92 -7.31 -19.74 -16.78
C SER A 92 -8.77 -19.97 -17.18
N ALA A 93 -9.48 -18.94 -17.65
CA ALA A 93 -10.90 -19.00 -17.99
C ALA A 93 -11.17 -19.88 -19.22
N PRO A 94 -12.36 -20.52 -19.31
CA PRO A 94 -12.81 -21.19 -20.53
C PRO A 94 -12.73 -20.30 -21.78
N GLU A 95 -12.53 -20.90 -22.96
CA GLU A 95 -12.33 -20.16 -24.21
C GLU A 95 -13.50 -19.21 -24.54
N SER A 96 -14.73 -19.64 -24.26
CA SER A 96 -15.95 -18.83 -24.45
C SER A 96 -15.98 -17.52 -23.65
N ILE A 97 -15.19 -17.43 -22.57
CA ILE A 97 -15.02 -16.21 -21.78
C ILE A 97 -13.81 -15.42 -22.25
N ARG A 98 -12.73 -16.13 -22.62
CA ARG A 98 -11.45 -15.52 -22.99
C ARG A 98 -11.50 -14.84 -24.35
N GLU A 99 -12.10 -15.48 -25.33
CA GLU A 99 -12.17 -15.04 -26.72
C GLU A 99 -12.64 -13.58 -26.88
N PRO A 100 -13.80 -13.14 -26.32
CA PRO A 100 -14.25 -11.75 -26.46
C PRO A 100 -13.35 -10.72 -25.77
N LEU A 101 -12.44 -11.16 -24.88
CA LEU A 101 -11.58 -10.28 -24.10
C LEU A 101 -10.19 -10.07 -24.74
N ARG A 102 -9.76 -10.94 -25.67
CA ARG A 102 -8.40 -10.93 -26.25
C ARG A 102 -8.04 -9.63 -26.98
N ALA A 103 -9.01 -9.05 -27.70
CA ALA A 103 -8.79 -7.86 -28.51
C ALA A 103 -8.93 -6.54 -27.72
N LEU A 104 -9.34 -6.60 -26.45
CA LEU A 104 -9.62 -5.41 -25.67
C LEU A 104 -8.35 -4.81 -25.08
N THR A 105 -8.19 -3.49 -25.24
CA THR A 105 -7.18 -2.75 -24.46
C THR A 105 -7.49 -2.84 -22.97
N ARG A 106 -6.50 -2.58 -22.10
CA ARG A 106 -6.68 -2.65 -20.64
C ARG A 106 -7.92 -1.91 -20.14
N MET A 107 -8.13 -0.67 -20.58
CA MET A 107 -9.26 0.12 -20.07
C MET A 107 -10.60 -0.33 -20.68
N GLN A 108 -10.63 -0.75 -21.95
CA GLN A 108 -11.81 -1.36 -22.55
C GLN A 108 -12.18 -2.66 -21.82
N LEU A 109 -11.19 -3.51 -21.53
CA LEU A 109 -11.34 -4.76 -20.78
C LEU A 109 -12.00 -4.50 -19.42
N ILE A 110 -11.42 -3.61 -18.61
CA ILE A 110 -11.96 -3.28 -17.29
C ILE A 110 -13.40 -2.77 -17.39
N ARG A 111 -13.67 -1.82 -18.30
CA ARG A 111 -15.02 -1.27 -18.47
C ARG A 111 -16.03 -2.34 -18.91
N THR A 112 -15.66 -3.21 -19.84
CA THR A 112 -16.49 -4.35 -20.27
C THR A 112 -16.77 -5.33 -19.13
N LEU A 113 -15.77 -5.66 -18.31
CA LEU A 113 -15.94 -6.57 -17.18
C LEU A 113 -16.89 -6.00 -16.11
N VAL A 114 -16.87 -4.68 -15.88
CA VAL A 114 -17.77 -4.03 -14.91
C VAL A 114 -19.23 -4.03 -15.37
N THR A 115 -19.49 -3.98 -16.67
CA THR A 115 -20.86 -3.97 -17.22
C THR A 115 -21.51 -5.35 -17.24
N TRP A 116 -20.75 -6.44 -17.06
CA TRP A 116 -21.30 -7.79 -16.98
C TRP A 116 -22.39 -7.91 -15.92
N ARG A 117 -23.44 -8.67 -16.21
CA ARG A 117 -24.54 -8.96 -15.28
C ARG A 117 -24.65 -10.48 -15.06
N PRO A 118 -23.65 -11.10 -14.41
CA PRO A 118 -23.75 -12.52 -14.09
C PRO A 118 -24.86 -12.73 -13.05
N ASP A 119 -25.55 -13.86 -13.18
CA ASP A 119 -26.45 -14.35 -12.13
C ASP A 119 -25.60 -14.77 -10.91
N LEU A 120 -25.83 -14.11 -9.77
CA LEU A 120 -25.09 -14.40 -8.53
C LEU A 120 -25.49 -15.75 -7.92
N GLY A 121 -26.68 -16.28 -8.24
CA GLY A 121 -27.11 -17.62 -7.82
C GLY A 121 -26.40 -18.75 -8.56
N GLY A 122 -25.92 -18.48 -9.78
CA GLY A 122 -25.25 -19.45 -10.66
C GLY A 122 -23.78 -19.72 -10.35
N TYR A 123 -23.26 -19.35 -9.17
CA TYR A 123 -21.83 -19.45 -8.82
C TYR A 123 -21.23 -20.87 -8.86
N ARG A 124 -22.07 -21.91 -8.90
CA ARG A 124 -21.64 -23.31 -9.08
C ARG A 124 -21.27 -23.65 -10.52
N ASN A 125 -21.71 -22.82 -11.49
CA ASN A 125 -21.29 -22.94 -12.88
C ASN A 125 -19.95 -22.20 -13.07
N ILE A 126 -18.97 -22.89 -13.65
CA ILE A 126 -17.61 -22.36 -13.87
C ILE A 126 -17.65 -21.01 -14.62
N SER A 127 -18.42 -20.91 -15.68
CA SER A 127 -18.48 -19.69 -16.50
C SER A 127 -19.07 -18.51 -15.73
N THR A 128 -20.11 -18.77 -14.94
CA THR A 128 -20.72 -17.75 -14.10
C THR A 128 -19.78 -17.33 -12.97
N ALA A 129 -19.07 -18.27 -12.33
CA ALA A 129 -18.08 -17.99 -11.30
C ALA A 129 -16.97 -17.07 -11.82
N TYR A 130 -16.41 -17.34 -13.01
CA TYR A 130 -15.45 -16.45 -13.66
C TYR A 130 -16.02 -15.05 -13.91
N LYS A 131 -17.26 -14.95 -14.41
CA LYS A 131 -17.90 -13.65 -14.64
C LYS A 131 -18.11 -12.85 -13.36
N ILE A 132 -18.50 -13.50 -12.26
CA ILE A 132 -18.63 -12.87 -10.94
C ILE A 132 -17.27 -12.37 -10.45
N ALA A 133 -16.25 -13.22 -10.48
CA ALA A 133 -14.90 -12.89 -10.00
C ALA A 133 -14.27 -11.74 -10.80
N LEU A 134 -14.30 -11.83 -12.14
CA LEU A 134 -13.73 -10.83 -13.03
C LEU A 134 -14.44 -9.47 -12.87
N LYS A 135 -15.77 -9.45 -12.74
CA LYS A 135 -16.53 -8.22 -12.47
C LYS A 135 -16.12 -7.59 -11.14
N SER A 136 -16.00 -8.38 -10.08
CA SER A 136 -15.61 -7.91 -8.74
C SER A 136 -14.21 -7.29 -8.76
N LEU A 137 -13.25 -7.96 -9.39
CA LEU A 137 -11.88 -7.44 -9.54
C LEU A 137 -11.83 -6.18 -10.39
N ALA A 138 -12.63 -6.10 -11.47
CA ALA A 138 -12.68 -4.93 -12.33
C ALA A 138 -13.29 -3.71 -11.62
N ARG A 139 -14.33 -3.90 -10.80
CA ARG A 139 -14.89 -2.83 -9.94
C ARG A 139 -13.85 -2.31 -8.96
N ARG A 140 -13.17 -3.22 -8.25
CA ARG A 140 -12.07 -2.86 -7.34
C ARG A 140 -10.97 -2.08 -8.05
N TYR A 141 -10.64 -2.44 -9.30
CA TYR A 141 -9.65 -1.70 -10.08
C TYR A 141 -10.08 -0.25 -10.34
N LEU A 142 -11.36 -0.02 -10.71
CA LEU A 142 -11.88 1.33 -10.96
C LEU A 142 -11.95 2.15 -9.68
N GLU A 143 -12.48 1.59 -8.60
CA GLU A 143 -12.53 2.26 -7.29
C GLU A 143 -11.14 2.71 -6.85
N LEU A 144 -10.14 1.83 -6.97
CA LEU A 144 -8.75 2.17 -6.64
C LEU A 144 -8.14 3.17 -7.63
N HIS A 145 -8.58 3.17 -8.89
CA HIS A 145 -8.13 4.14 -9.88
C HIS A 145 -8.59 5.54 -9.53
N ASP A 146 -9.87 5.68 -9.21
CA ASP A 146 -10.50 6.94 -8.80
C ASP A 146 -9.92 7.40 -7.47
N GLU A 147 -9.75 6.46 -6.51
CA GLU A 147 -9.09 6.77 -5.25
C GLU A 147 -7.71 7.39 -5.47
N ILE A 148 -6.86 6.79 -6.32
CA ILE A 148 -5.53 7.34 -6.60
C ILE A 148 -5.61 8.75 -7.19
N ALA A 149 -6.55 9.02 -8.10
CA ALA A 149 -6.73 10.33 -8.70
C ALA A 149 -7.13 11.38 -7.65
N ASP A 150 -8.07 11.05 -6.76
CA ASP A 150 -8.48 11.94 -5.68
C ASP A 150 -7.31 12.29 -4.76
N ARG A 151 -6.48 11.29 -4.40
CA ARG A 151 -5.31 11.55 -3.53
C ARG A 151 -4.24 12.34 -4.26
N ASP A 152 -4.09 12.18 -5.58
CA ASP A 152 -3.18 13.00 -6.39
C ASP A 152 -3.59 14.48 -6.38
N VAL A 153 -4.90 14.77 -6.46
CA VAL A 153 -5.43 16.14 -6.31
C VAL A 153 -5.09 16.71 -4.92
N MET A 154 -5.37 15.95 -3.85
CA MET A 154 -5.09 16.40 -2.48
C MET A 154 -3.59 16.60 -2.22
N ILE A 155 -2.74 15.70 -2.72
CA ILE A 155 -1.27 15.81 -2.59
C ILE A 155 -0.76 17.06 -3.31
N SER A 156 -1.28 17.35 -4.51
CA SER A 156 -0.88 18.52 -5.30
C SER A 156 -1.37 19.84 -4.70
N ALA A 157 -2.37 19.81 -3.83
CA ALA A 157 -2.81 21.00 -3.09
C ALA A 157 -1.92 21.33 -1.88
N ILE A 158 -1.10 20.38 -1.42
CA ILE A 158 -0.20 20.55 -0.27
C ILE A 158 1.24 20.92 -0.71
N VAL A 159 1.64 20.52 -1.92
CA VAL A 159 2.98 20.71 -2.49
C VAL A 159 2.94 21.73 -3.60
#